data_AF-A0A942YSY3-F1
#
_entry.id   AF-A0A942YSY3-F1
#
_cell.length_a   1.000
_cell.length_b   1.000
_cell.length_c   1.000
_cell.angle_alpha   90.00
_cell.angle_beta   90.00
_cell.angle_gamma   90.00
#
_symmetry.space_group_name_H-M   'P 1'
#
loop_
_entity.id
_entity.type
_entity.pdbx_description
1 polymer ?
#
loop_
_entity_poly.entity_id
_entity_poly.type
_entity_poly.pdbx_seq_one_letter_code
_entity_poly.pdbx_strand_id
1 'polypeptide(L)'
;MRKLLLLLSITTFIPLTAFDRAEQISISNIETTIIKAENVLRYDIKLKNLGKKTVKSEFDSPGHHHYGLEIVVRPGKKLASKMELVNDSKFIKMVSMGGGATGLIEPGTEGSFHVEYKIKDGENLKEVKKLAFDSTLLLLDGVNIIKEFPLNKRLSNMITLNNTPRLRVINYQFHK
;
A
#
# COMPACT_ATOMS: atom_id res chain seq x y z
N MET A 1 20.30 28.22 -44.98
CA MET A 1 19.39 27.74 -43.91
C MET A 1 19.80 26.34 -43.43
N ARG A 2 20.97 26.18 -42.81
CA ARG A 2 21.49 24.85 -42.38
C ARG A 2 21.95 24.80 -40.92
N LYS A 3 21.93 25.93 -40.21
CA LYS A 3 22.38 26.05 -38.81
C LYS A 3 21.24 26.18 -37.79
N LEU A 4 19.98 26.26 -38.24
CA LEU A 4 18.81 26.41 -37.36
C LEU A 4 18.11 25.07 -37.01
N LEU A 5 18.54 23.96 -37.63
CA LEU A 5 17.96 22.63 -37.39
C LEU A 5 18.64 21.86 -36.23
N LEU A 6 19.73 22.40 -35.67
CA LEU A 6 20.48 21.76 -34.57
C LEU A 6 20.03 22.20 -33.17
N LEU A 7 19.22 23.26 -33.05
CA LEU A 7 18.75 23.73 -31.75
C LEU A 7 17.49 23.00 -31.25
N LEU A 8 16.78 22.27 -32.13
CA LEU A 8 15.55 21.55 -31.78
C LEU A 8 15.77 20.11 -31.29
N SER A 9 17.00 19.60 -31.31
CA SER A 9 17.29 18.20 -30.97
C SER A 9 17.75 17.97 -29.52
N ILE A 10 17.81 19.01 -28.69
CA ILE A 10 18.33 18.93 -27.30
C ILE A 10 17.18 18.86 -26.26
N THR A 11 15.94 19.11 -26.64
CA THR A 11 14.80 19.13 -25.70
C THR A 11 14.13 17.77 -25.44
N THR A 12 14.66 16.65 -25.94
CA THR A 12 14.00 15.33 -25.83
C THR A 12 14.58 14.38 -24.78
N PHE A 13 15.57 14.80 -23.99
CA PHE A 13 16.11 13.99 -22.90
C PHE A 13 15.87 14.65 -21.53
N ILE A 14 14.61 14.86 -21.18
CA ILE A 14 14.24 14.97 -19.76
C ILE A 14 14.04 13.52 -19.29
N PRO A 15 15.00 12.92 -18.55
CA PRO A 15 14.77 11.59 -18.01
C PRO A 15 13.56 11.65 -17.08
N LEU A 16 12.57 10.79 -17.35
CA LEU A 16 11.36 10.55 -16.55
C LEU A 16 11.70 9.90 -15.19
N THR A 17 12.63 10.48 -14.45
CA THR A 17 13.17 9.96 -13.17
C THR A 17 12.11 9.82 -12.08
N ALA A 18 10.95 10.47 -12.23
CA ALA A 18 9.81 10.33 -11.33
C ALA A 18 9.21 8.91 -11.33
N PHE A 19 9.29 8.16 -12.44
CA PHE A 19 8.76 6.80 -12.52
C PHE A 19 9.64 5.76 -11.80
N ASP A 20 10.93 6.04 -11.63
CA ASP A 20 11.92 5.07 -11.14
C ASP A 20 11.76 4.77 -9.63
N ARG A 21 11.15 5.69 -8.87
CA ARG A 21 10.95 5.52 -7.40
C ARG A 21 9.78 4.59 -7.06
N ALA A 22 8.73 4.58 -7.88
CA ALA A 22 7.53 3.79 -7.61
C ALA A 22 7.83 2.28 -7.68
N GLU A 23 8.68 1.81 -8.58
CA GLU A 23 8.94 0.36 -8.73
C GLU A 23 9.68 -0.27 -7.53
N GLN A 24 10.27 0.55 -6.66
CA GLN A 24 11.17 0.12 -5.60
C GLN A 24 10.49 -0.21 -4.26
N ILE A 25 9.18 -0.04 -4.12
CA ILE A 25 8.43 -0.45 -2.91
C ILE A 25 7.50 -1.62 -3.18
N SER A 26 7.47 -2.58 -2.26
CA SER A 26 6.56 -3.73 -2.32
C SER A 26 5.85 -3.96 -0.98
N ILE A 27 4.62 -4.48 -1.01
CA ILE A 27 4.00 -5.02 0.20
C ILE A 27 4.69 -6.35 0.54
N SER A 28 5.24 -6.47 1.74
CA SER A 28 5.77 -7.74 2.25
C SER A 28 4.74 -8.49 3.10
N ASN A 29 3.92 -7.78 3.88
CA ASN A 29 2.80 -8.35 4.62
C ASN A 29 1.60 -7.40 4.68
N ILE A 30 0.40 -7.97 4.76
CA ILE A 30 -0.83 -7.25 5.03
C ILE A 30 -1.78 -8.15 5.83
N GLU A 31 -2.21 -7.65 6.98
CA GLU A 31 -3.13 -8.32 7.88
C GLU A 31 -4.36 -7.43 8.12
N THR A 32 -5.50 -8.07 8.37
CA THR A 32 -6.77 -7.37 8.63
C THR A 32 -7.40 -7.85 9.92
N THR A 33 -7.79 -6.89 10.76
CA THR A 33 -8.38 -7.13 12.08
C THR A 33 -9.70 -6.40 12.20
N ILE A 34 -10.69 -7.05 12.81
CA ILE A 34 -11.94 -6.39 13.19
C ILE A 34 -11.85 -6.08 14.68
N ILE A 35 -11.85 -4.79 15.02
CA ILE A 35 -11.93 -4.32 16.40
C ILE A 35 -13.42 -4.18 16.73
N LYS A 36 -13.99 -5.25 17.31
CA LYS A 36 -15.45 -5.37 17.51
C LYS A 36 -16.04 -4.29 18.41
N ALA A 37 -15.29 -3.86 19.43
CA ALA A 37 -15.75 -2.88 20.41
C ALA A 37 -16.05 -1.50 19.77
N GLU A 38 -15.37 -1.18 18.67
CA GLU A 38 -15.43 0.13 18.01
C GLU A 38 -16.06 0.05 16.62
N ASN A 39 -16.46 -1.15 16.19
CA ASN A 39 -16.93 -1.42 14.83
C ASN A 39 -15.93 -0.95 13.76
N VAL A 40 -14.65 -1.31 13.93
CA VAL A 40 -13.54 -0.86 13.08
C VAL A 40 -12.91 -2.00 12.30
N LEU A 41 -12.61 -1.75 11.03
CA LEU A 41 -11.72 -2.55 10.20
C LEU A 41 -10.32 -1.92 10.20
N ARG A 42 -9.35 -2.66 10.74
CA ARG A 42 -7.95 -2.27 10.78
C ARG A 42 -7.15 -3.05 9.74
N TYR A 43 -6.22 -2.36 9.09
CA TYR A 43 -5.17 -2.93 8.26
C TYR A 43 -3.82 -2.72 8.93
N ASP A 44 -3.04 -3.79 9.08
CA ASP A 44 -1.64 -3.73 9.50
C ASP A 44 -0.79 -4.13 8.29
N ILE A 45 0.07 -3.22 7.82
CA ILE A 45 0.76 -3.32 6.54
C ILE A 45 2.25 -3.18 6.74
N LYS A 46 3.02 -4.06 6.10
CA LYS A 46 4.47 -3.94 5.97
C LYS A 46 4.85 -3.67 4.53
N LEU A 47 5.61 -2.60 4.33
CA LEU A 47 6.16 -2.22 3.05
C LEU A 47 7.67 -2.41 3.08
N LYS A 48 8.23 -3.11 2.09
CA LYS A 48 9.67 -3.31 1.94
C LYS A 48 10.21 -2.41 0.84
N ASN A 49 11.30 -1.72 1.16
CA ASN A 49 12.09 -0.97 0.20
C ASN A 49 13.09 -1.90 -0.50
N LEU A 50 12.88 -2.12 -1.79
CA LEU A 50 13.71 -2.90 -2.69
C LEU A 50 14.74 -2.02 -3.43
N GLY A 51 14.68 -0.71 -3.23
CA GLY A 51 15.54 0.28 -3.86
C GLY A 51 16.87 0.47 -3.16
N LYS A 52 17.65 1.41 -3.70
CA LYS A 52 18.96 1.82 -3.16
C LYS A 52 18.91 3.09 -2.32
N LYS A 53 17.78 3.81 -2.34
CA LYS A 53 17.58 5.07 -1.62
C LYS A 53 16.50 4.92 -0.57
N THR A 54 16.66 5.62 0.55
CA THR A 54 15.63 5.73 1.60
C THR A 54 14.35 6.28 1.00
N VAL A 55 13.22 5.64 1.28
CA VAL A 55 11.91 6.19 0.99
C VAL A 55 11.49 6.99 2.20
N LYS A 56 11.35 8.30 2.02
CA LYS A 56 10.88 9.26 3.02
C LYS A 56 10.03 10.29 2.30
N SER A 57 9.19 11.01 3.04
CA SER A 57 8.46 12.14 2.47
C SER A 57 9.45 13.23 2.02
N GLU A 58 9.22 13.76 0.82
CA GLU A 58 9.85 15.00 0.34
C GLU A 58 8.89 16.20 0.44
N PHE A 59 7.67 15.99 0.91
CA PHE A 59 6.67 17.03 1.08
C PHE A 59 7.02 17.94 2.27
N ASP A 60 7.46 19.15 1.94
CA ASP A 60 7.73 20.21 2.90
C ASP A 60 6.52 21.17 2.95
N SER A 61 5.71 21.05 4.01
CA SER A 61 4.60 21.98 4.23
C SER A 61 5.11 23.20 5.02
N PRO A 62 4.80 24.44 4.59
CA PRO A 62 5.16 25.63 5.35
C PRO A 62 4.56 25.54 6.77
N GLY A 63 5.42 25.47 7.80
CA GLY A 63 4.97 25.37 9.20
C GLY A 63 5.46 24.16 10.01
N HIS A 64 6.54 23.47 9.61
CA HIS A 64 7.23 22.42 10.39
C HIS A 64 6.49 21.07 10.58
N HIS A 65 5.55 20.75 9.71
CA HIS A 65 4.98 19.39 9.66
C HIS A 65 5.35 18.73 8.33
N HIS A 66 6.39 17.89 8.36
CA HIS A 66 6.59 16.91 7.28
C HIS A 66 5.36 16.01 7.26
N TYR A 67 4.51 16.12 6.23
CA TYR A 67 3.49 15.10 5.97
C TYR A 67 4.26 13.86 5.55
N GLY A 68 4.58 13.00 6.52
CA GLY A 68 5.37 11.79 6.31
C GLY A 68 4.77 10.87 5.23
N LEU A 69 5.46 9.77 4.94
CA LEU A 69 4.87 8.74 4.09
C LEU A 69 3.55 8.26 4.70
N GLU A 70 2.48 8.44 3.96
CA GLU A 70 1.13 8.06 4.38
C GLU A 70 0.63 6.90 3.55
N ILE A 71 -0.24 6.10 4.16
CA ILE A 71 -0.96 5.06 3.45
C ILE A 71 -2.46 5.26 3.60
N VAL A 72 -3.20 4.96 2.53
CA VAL A 72 -4.67 4.99 2.52
C VAL A 72 -5.19 3.75 1.81
N VAL A 73 -6.25 3.15 2.34
CA VAL A 73 -6.95 2.05 1.66
C VAL A 73 -8.19 2.62 0.99
N ARG A 74 -8.21 2.58 -0.34
CA ARG A 74 -9.37 2.94 -1.15
C ARG A 74 -10.25 1.70 -1.32
N PRO A 75 -11.50 1.70 -0.84
CA PRO A 75 -12.36 0.52 -0.95
C PRO A 75 -12.84 0.31 -2.39
N GLY A 76 -13.01 -0.95 -2.77
CA GLY A 76 -13.81 -1.36 -3.91
C GLY A 76 -15.30 -1.26 -3.60
N LYS A 77 -16.15 -1.51 -4.61
CA LYS A 77 -17.61 -1.31 -4.48
C LYS A 77 -18.25 -2.19 -3.40
N LYS A 78 -17.77 -3.43 -3.22
CA LYS A 78 -18.36 -4.37 -2.25
C LYS A 78 -17.95 -4.03 -0.83
N LEU A 79 -16.68 -3.67 -0.62
CA LEU A 79 -16.25 -3.19 0.69
C LEU A 79 -16.93 -1.86 1.02
N ALA A 80 -16.98 -0.91 0.08
CA ALA A 80 -17.57 0.41 0.29
C ALA A 80 -19.04 0.37 0.73
N SER A 81 -19.82 -0.62 0.27
CA SER A 81 -21.22 -0.74 0.71
C SER A 81 -21.37 -1.05 2.20
N LYS A 82 -20.32 -1.58 2.84
CA LYS A 82 -20.28 -2.00 4.25
C LYS A 82 -19.59 -1.02 5.19
N MET A 83 -18.93 0.00 4.65
CA MET A 83 -18.09 0.94 5.40
C MET A 83 -18.77 2.31 5.48
N GLU A 84 -18.54 3.05 6.56
CA GLU A 84 -18.92 4.47 6.59
C GLU A 84 -18.04 5.24 5.61
N LEU A 85 -18.67 6.08 4.79
CA LEU A 85 -17.99 6.86 3.77
C LEU A 85 -18.03 8.34 4.14
N VAL A 86 -16.99 9.07 3.76
CA VAL A 86 -16.95 10.53 3.90
C VAL A 86 -17.99 11.14 2.97
N ASN A 87 -18.94 11.88 3.56
CA ASN A 87 -19.96 12.62 2.82
C ASN A 87 -19.32 13.69 1.91
N ASP A 88 -19.99 14.02 0.81
CA ASP A 88 -19.60 15.10 -0.12
C ASP A 88 -18.21 14.97 -0.77
N SER A 89 -17.63 13.77 -0.73
CA SER A 89 -16.38 13.46 -1.43
C SER A 89 -16.63 13.06 -2.88
N LYS A 90 -15.86 13.63 -3.81
CA LYS A 90 -15.82 13.17 -5.23
C LYS A 90 -15.27 11.75 -5.38
N PHE A 91 -14.62 11.21 -4.35
CA PHE A 91 -14.01 9.88 -4.33
C PHE A 91 -14.66 9.00 -3.26
N ILE A 92 -14.73 7.69 -3.52
CA ILE A 92 -15.17 6.71 -2.53
C ILE A 92 -14.08 6.61 -1.44
N LYS A 93 -14.30 7.30 -0.32
CA LYS A 93 -13.37 7.40 0.80
C LYS A 93 -14.05 6.88 2.07
N MET A 94 -13.43 5.92 2.73
CA MET A 94 -13.89 5.45 4.04
C MET A 94 -13.61 6.50 5.13
N VAL A 95 -14.45 6.56 6.15
CA VAL A 95 -14.20 7.36 7.35
C VAL A 95 -13.02 6.76 8.11
N SER A 96 -11.95 7.54 8.25
CA SER A 96 -10.76 7.15 9.01
C SER A 96 -11.02 7.27 10.51
N MET A 97 -10.60 6.25 11.25
CA MET A 97 -10.66 6.20 12.72
C MET A 97 -9.29 6.37 13.37
N GLY A 98 -8.22 6.23 12.60
CA GLY A 98 -6.86 6.31 13.11
C GLY A 98 -5.86 5.70 12.15
N GLY A 99 -4.58 5.88 12.48
CA GLY A 99 -3.48 5.26 11.77
C GLY A 99 -2.14 5.70 12.30
N GLY A 100 -1.09 5.03 11.83
CA GLY A 100 0.27 5.33 12.20
C GLY A 100 1.27 4.69 11.26
N ALA A 101 2.47 5.26 11.20
CA ALA A 101 3.50 4.90 10.25
C ALA A 101 4.89 4.96 10.89
N THR A 102 5.83 4.18 10.33
CA THR A 102 7.26 4.24 10.70
C THR A 102 7.95 5.50 10.13
N GLY A 103 7.27 6.28 9.29
CA GLY A 103 7.72 7.59 8.78
C GLY A 103 8.74 7.55 7.63
N LEU A 104 9.71 6.63 7.69
CA LEU A 104 10.70 6.37 6.62
C LEU A 104 10.98 4.86 6.47
N ILE A 105 11.49 4.47 5.30
CA ILE A 105 11.89 3.09 4.99
C ILE A 105 13.28 3.09 4.35
N GLU A 106 14.28 2.62 5.10
CA GLU A 106 15.65 2.49 4.62
C GLU A 106 15.79 1.42 3.51
N PRO A 107 16.83 1.50 2.67
CA PRO A 107 17.11 0.47 1.67
C PRO A 107 17.19 -0.94 2.28
N GLY A 108 16.44 -1.88 1.70
CA GLY A 108 16.40 -3.28 2.15
C GLY A 108 15.58 -3.55 3.40
N THR A 109 15.05 -2.53 4.08
CA THR A 109 14.28 -2.69 5.33
C THR A 109 12.77 -2.67 5.08
N GLU A 110 12.01 -2.98 6.14
CA GLU A 110 10.55 -2.88 6.17
C GLU A 110 10.11 -1.69 7.02
N GLY A 111 9.10 -0.95 6.53
CA GLY A 111 8.33 -0.01 7.32
C GLY A 111 7.00 -0.63 7.72
N SER A 112 6.57 -0.38 8.96
CA SER A 112 5.27 -0.79 9.48
C SER A 112 4.28 0.37 9.46
N PHE A 113 3.07 0.07 9.04
CA PHE A 113 1.98 1.01 8.93
C PHE A 113 0.69 0.37 9.43
N HIS A 114 -0.21 1.17 9.99
CA HIS A 114 -1.58 0.74 10.24
C HIS A 114 -2.57 1.85 9.92
N VAL A 115 -3.77 1.46 9.49
CA VAL A 115 -4.89 2.35 9.22
C VAL A 115 -6.20 1.70 9.63
N GLU A 116 -7.11 2.50 10.14
CA GLU A 116 -8.35 2.06 10.75
C GLU A 116 -9.53 2.79 10.12
N TYR A 117 -10.57 2.04 9.78
CA TYR A 117 -11.76 2.56 9.10
C TYR A 117 -13.03 2.10 9.77
N LYS A 118 -14.01 3.02 9.83
CA LYS A 118 -15.30 2.76 10.47
C LYS A 118 -16.20 1.90 9.59
N ILE A 119 -16.69 0.81 10.17
CA ILE A 119 -17.71 -0.07 9.57
C ILE A 119 -19.08 0.55 9.86
N LYS A 120 -20.05 0.40 8.95
CA LYS A 120 -21.43 0.81 9.24
C LYS A 120 -22.02 0.00 10.40
N ASP A 121 -22.91 0.61 11.16
CA ASP A 121 -23.62 -0.08 12.23
C ASP A 121 -24.52 -1.21 11.70
N GLY A 122 -24.59 -2.31 12.44
CA GLY A 122 -25.42 -3.47 12.10
C GLY A 122 -24.85 -4.39 11.01
N GLU A 123 -23.67 -4.10 10.46
CA GLU A 123 -23.07 -4.91 9.41
C GLU A 123 -22.53 -6.26 9.90
N ASN A 124 -22.49 -7.24 8.99
CA ASN A 124 -21.90 -8.54 9.27
C ASN A 124 -20.37 -8.46 9.26
N LEU A 125 -19.77 -8.38 10.45
CA LEU A 125 -18.31 -8.27 10.63
C LEU A 125 -17.50 -9.38 9.95
N LYS A 126 -18.04 -10.61 9.85
CA LYS A 126 -17.37 -11.72 9.15
C LYS A 126 -17.34 -11.47 7.65
N GLU A 127 -18.41 -10.88 7.10
CA GLU A 127 -18.48 -10.49 5.70
C GLU A 127 -17.53 -9.34 5.39
N VAL A 128 -17.51 -8.30 6.23
CA VAL A 128 -16.56 -7.17 6.12
C VAL A 128 -15.13 -7.66 6.05
N LYS A 129 -14.73 -8.56 6.96
CA LYS A 129 -13.38 -9.13 6.95
C LYS A 129 -13.04 -9.87 5.65
N LYS A 130 -14.00 -10.60 5.05
CA LYS A 130 -13.80 -11.26 3.75
C LYS A 130 -13.66 -10.26 2.60
N LEU A 131 -14.36 -9.14 2.68
CA LEU A 131 -14.34 -8.08 1.67
C LEU A 131 -13.18 -7.10 1.84
N ALA A 132 -12.39 -7.18 2.92
CA ALA A 132 -11.31 -6.23 3.20
C ALA A 132 -10.29 -6.10 2.04
N PHE A 133 -10.10 -7.15 1.25
CA PHE A 133 -9.21 -7.17 0.09
C PHE A 133 -9.86 -6.72 -1.22
N ASP A 134 -11.18 -6.44 -1.23
CA ASP A 134 -11.82 -5.65 -2.30
C ASP A 134 -11.44 -4.17 -2.13
N SER A 135 -10.17 -3.87 -2.35
CA SER A 135 -9.60 -2.55 -2.09
C SER A 135 -8.25 -2.36 -2.80
N THR A 136 -7.78 -1.12 -2.82
CA THR A 136 -6.46 -0.71 -3.30
C THR A 136 -5.74 0.04 -2.20
N LEU A 137 -4.54 -0.40 -1.83
CA LEU A 137 -3.65 0.38 -0.97
C LEU A 137 -2.95 1.46 -1.80
N LEU A 138 -3.00 2.70 -1.31
CA LEU A 138 -2.32 3.86 -1.87
C LEU A 138 -1.18 4.24 -0.94
N LEU A 139 0.02 4.42 -1.48
CA LEU A 139 1.15 5.04 -0.80
C LEU A 139 1.25 6.49 -1.26
N LEU A 140 1.26 7.43 -0.32
CA LEU A 140 1.18 8.86 -0.57
C LEU A 140 2.43 9.59 -0.04
N ASP A 141 2.81 10.67 -0.73
CA ASP A 141 3.73 11.70 -0.24
C ASP A 141 3.02 13.06 -0.37
N GLY A 142 2.55 13.58 0.76
CA GLY A 142 1.57 14.67 0.80
C GLY A 142 0.32 14.31 -0.03
N VAL A 143 0.04 15.13 -1.05
CA VAL A 143 -1.14 14.94 -1.93
C VAL A 143 -0.88 14.00 -3.12
N ASN A 144 0.37 13.54 -3.31
CA ASN A 144 0.76 12.77 -4.48
C ASN A 144 0.65 11.27 -4.22
N ILE A 145 0.01 10.54 -5.13
CA ILE A 145 0.03 9.07 -5.13
C ILE A 145 1.36 8.60 -5.70
N ILE A 146 2.20 8.00 -4.86
CA ILE A 146 3.47 7.41 -5.27
C ILE A 146 3.23 6.03 -5.92
N LYS A 147 2.34 5.24 -5.32
CA LYS A 147 2.07 3.87 -5.77
C LYS A 147 0.69 3.38 -5.37
N GLU A 148 0.09 2.58 -6.26
CA GLU A 148 -1.13 1.84 -5.99
C GLU A 148 -0.85 0.34 -5.94
N PHE A 149 -1.44 -0.35 -4.96
CA PHE A 149 -1.39 -1.80 -4.83
C PHE A 149 -2.81 -2.37 -4.77
N PRO A 150 -3.33 -2.92 -5.87
CA PRO A 150 -4.60 -3.66 -5.85
C PRO A 150 -4.48 -4.88 -4.92
N LEU A 151 -5.29 -4.93 -3.87
CA LEU A 151 -5.22 -5.97 -2.85
C LEU A 151 -5.97 -7.25 -3.26
N ASN A 152 -6.94 -7.12 -4.17
CA ASN A 152 -7.73 -8.22 -4.72
C ASN A 152 -6.89 -9.29 -5.44
N LYS A 153 -5.77 -8.90 -6.07
CA LYS A 153 -4.87 -9.81 -6.81
C LYS A 153 -3.92 -10.61 -5.92
N ARG A 154 -3.75 -10.24 -4.64
CA ARG A 154 -2.81 -10.91 -3.72
C ARG A 154 -3.39 -12.11 -2.98
N LEU A 155 -4.72 -12.18 -2.84
CA LEU A 155 -5.38 -13.37 -2.28
C LEU A 155 -5.02 -14.63 -3.09
N SER A 156 -4.95 -14.51 -4.42
CA SER A 156 -4.56 -15.59 -5.33
C SER A 156 -3.13 -16.08 -5.10
N ASN A 157 -2.16 -15.21 -4.81
CA ASN A 157 -0.75 -15.62 -4.64
C ASN A 157 -0.45 -16.17 -3.23
N MET A 158 -1.11 -15.65 -2.19
CA MET A 158 -1.00 -16.21 -0.83
C MET A 158 -1.69 -17.57 -0.69
N ILE A 159 -2.79 -17.83 -1.40
CA ILE A 159 -3.43 -19.15 -1.44
C ILE A 159 -2.53 -20.19 -2.14
N THR A 160 -1.84 -19.81 -3.22
CA THR A 160 -0.93 -20.72 -3.93
C THR A 160 0.31 -21.10 -3.10
N LEU A 161 0.87 -20.15 -2.34
CA LEU A 161 2.01 -20.42 -1.46
C LEU A 161 1.67 -21.32 -0.26
N ASN A 162 0.45 -21.20 0.30
CA ASN A 162 0.01 -22.00 1.44
C ASN A 162 -0.51 -23.40 1.06
N ASN A 163 -0.79 -23.65 -0.22
CA ASN A 163 -1.23 -24.97 -0.73
C ASN A 163 -0.11 -25.78 -1.40
N THR A 164 1.14 -25.34 -1.31
CA THR A 164 2.27 -26.15 -1.78
C THR A 164 2.56 -27.23 -0.72
N PRO A 165 2.42 -28.54 -1.03
CA PRO A 165 2.73 -29.57 -0.05
C PRO A 165 4.19 -29.45 0.37
N ARG A 166 4.44 -29.24 1.67
CA ARG A 166 5.79 -29.31 2.24
C ARG A 166 6.34 -30.70 1.95
N LEU A 167 7.27 -30.80 0.99
CA LEU A 167 8.04 -32.02 0.76
C LEU A 167 8.73 -32.38 2.08
N ARG A 168 8.31 -33.48 2.70
CA ARG A 168 9.05 -34.10 3.80
C ARG A 168 10.39 -34.54 3.21
N VAL A 169 11.46 -33.85 3.60
CA VAL A 169 12.82 -34.34 3.40
C VAL A 169 12.98 -35.55 4.32
N ILE A 170 12.92 -36.75 3.74
CA ILE A 170 13.28 -37.99 4.42
C ILE A 170 14.81 -38.06 4.36
N ASN A 171 15.46 -37.77 5.49
CA ASN A 171 16.90 -38.01 5.65
C ASN A 171 17.15 -39.53 5.70
N TYR A 172 17.71 -40.08 4.64
CA TYR A 172 18.38 -41.38 4.72
C TYR A 172 19.80 -41.18 5.24
N GLN A 173 20.02 -41.54 6.50
CA GLN A 173 21.37 -41.79 7.01
C GLN A 173 21.80 -43.18 6.53
N PHE A 174 22.79 -43.22 5.65
CA PHE A 174 23.58 -44.43 5.42
C PHE A 174 24.70 -44.45 6.47
N HIS A 175 24.63 -45.40 7.42
CA HIS A 175 25.80 -45.82 8.17
C HIS A 175 26.61 -46.82 7.33
N LYS A 176 27.93 -46.70 7.47
CA LYS A 176 29.01 -47.45 6.82
C LYS A 176 28.86 -48.96 6.92
#